data_AF-A0A3A8ZGB3-F1
#
_entry.id   AF-A0A3A8ZGB3-F1
#
_cell.length_a   1.000
_cell.length_b   1.000
_cell.length_c   1.000
_cell.angle_alpha   90.00
_cell.angle_beta   90.00
_cell.angle_gamma   90.00
#
_symmetry.space_group_name_H-M   'P 1'
#
loop_
_entity.id
_entity.type
_entity.pdbx_description
1 polymer ?
#
loop_
_entity_poly.entity_id
_entity_poly.type
_entity_poly.pdbx_seq_one_letter_code
_entity_poly.pdbx_strand_id
1 'polypeptide(L)' 'MDQKRIGAFIAQCRKEKNLTQMQLAETLGITNQAVSKWENGVSHS' A
#
# COMPACT_ATOMS: atom_id res chain seq x y z
N MET A 1 8.26 -6.13 13.86
CA MET A 1 7.53 -6.36 12.60
C MET A 1 8.11 -5.42 11.56
N ASP A 2 8.64 -5.92 10.46
CA ASP A 2 9.40 -5.13 9.49
C ASP A 2 8.44 -4.47 8.49
N GLN A 3 8.05 -3.21 8.76
CA GLN A 3 7.04 -2.49 7.97
C GLN A 3 7.41 -2.40 6.49
N LYS A 4 8.71 -2.39 6.17
CA LYS A 4 9.21 -2.41 4.79
C LYS A 4 8.86 -3.71 4.07
N ARG A 5 8.94 -4.86 4.75
CA ARG A 5 8.56 -6.15 4.16
C ARG A 5 7.06 -6.24 3.91
N ILE A 6 6.25 -5.74 4.83
CA ILE A 6 4.79 -5.71 4.69
C ILE A 6 4.37 -4.77 3.54
N GLY A 7 4.98 -3.58 3.45
CA GLY A 7 4.73 -2.64 2.38
C GLY A 7 5.07 -3.19 1.00
N ALA A 8 6.22 -3.84 0.87
CA ALA A 8 6.63 -4.51 -0.35
C ALA A 8 5.66 -5.64 -0.75
N PHE A 9 5.18 -6.42 0.22
CA PHE A 9 4.21 -7.49 -0.03
C PHE A 9 2.86 -6.95 -0.52
N ILE A 10 2.33 -5.89 0.12
CA ILE A 10 1.10 -5.24 -0.32
C ILE A 10 1.25 -4.71 -1.75
N ALA A 11 2.36 -4.03 -2.05
CA ALA A 11 2.65 -3.51 -3.39
C ALA A 11 2.75 -4.63 -4.44
N GLN A 12 3.32 -5.78 -4.08
CA GLN A 12 3.39 -6.94 -4.94
C GLN A 12 1.97 -7.47 -5.25
N CYS A 13 1.17 -7.78 -4.23
CA CYS A 13 -0.20 -8.29 -4.43
C CYS A 13 -1.07 -7.31 -5.23
N ARG A 14 -0.88 -6.00 -5.02
CA ARG A 14 -1.56 -4.96 -5.79
C ARG A 14 -1.21 -5.03 -7.28
N LYS A 15 0.09 -5.16 -7.59
CA LYS A 15 0.60 -5.26 -8.96
C LYS A 15 0.15 -6.56 -9.64
N GLU A 16 0.13 -7.67 -8.92
CA GLU A 16 -0.38 -8.96 -9.43
C GLU A 16 -1.86 -8.86 -9.85
N LYS A 17 -2.64 -8.01 -9.16
CA LYS A 17 -4.04 -7.73 -9.49
C LYS A 17 -4.22 -6.59 -10.50
N ASN A 18 -3.15 -6.01 -11.05
CA ASN A 18 -3.17 -4.82 -11.91
C ASN A 18 -3.95 -3.63 -11.33
N LEU A 19 -3.88 -3.45 -10.00
CA LEU A 19 -4.56 -2.36 -9.33
C LEU A 19 -3.63 -1.16 -9.12
N THR A 20 -4.18 0.05 -9.18
CA THR A 20 -3.52 1.27 -8.70
C THR A 20 -3.66 1.39 -7.17
N GLN A 21 -2.83 2.22 -6.53
CA GLN A 21 -2.95 2.48 -5.10
C GLN A 21 -4.34 3.05 -4.74
N MET A 22 -4.91 3.86 -5.64
CA MET A 22 -6.27 4.40 -5.51
C MET A 22 -7.33 3.30 -5.56
N GLN A 23 -7.27 2.40 -6.54
CA GLN A 23 -8.22 1.29 -6.64
C GLN A 23 -8.11 0.33 -5.46
N LEU A 24 -6.90 0.07 -4.97
CA LEU A 24 -6.71 -0.72 -3.76
C LEU A 24 -7.31 -0.01 -2.54
N ALA A 25 -7.13 1.31 -2.43
CA ALA A 25 -7.70 2.12 -1.36
C ALA A 25 -9.23 2.10 -1.38
N GLU A 26 -9.84 2.27 -2.56
CA GLU A 26 -11.29 2.16 -2.77
C GLU A 26 -11.82 0.78 -2.38
N THR A 27 -11.12 -0.29 -2.80
CA THR A 27 -11.50 -1.68 -2.48
C THR A 27 -11.48 -1.95 -0.98
N LEU A 28 -10.53 -1.34 -0.26
CA LEU A 28 -10.36 -1.50 1.19
C LEU A 28 -11.14 -0.46 2.01
N GLY A 29 -11.80 0.51 1.36
CA GLY A 29 -12.49 1.60 2.05
C GLY A 29 -11.57 2.53 2.83
N ILE A 30 -10.30 2.64 2.43
CA ILE A 30 -9.28 3.48 3.06
C ILE A 30 -8.83 4.58 2.10
N THR A 31 -7.98 5.49 2.57
CA THR A 31 -7.44 6.56 1.73
C THR A 31 -6.24 6.07 0.92
N ASN A 32 -6.05 6.62 -0.28
CA ASN A 32 -4.85 6.38 -1.09
C ASN A 32 -3.57 6.71 -0.29
N GLN A 33 -3.62 7.75 0.55
CA GLN A 33 -2.52 8.11 1.44
C GLN A 33 -2.17 7.00 2.44
N ALA A 34 -3.16 6.24 2.95
CA ALA A 34 -2.92 5.10 3.82
C ALA A 34 -2.21 3.97 3.07
N VAL A 35 -2.65 3.65 1.84
CA VAL A 35 -1.97 2.66 0.98
C VAL A 35 -0.53 3.08 0.68
N SER A 36 -0.31 4.36 0.36
CA SER A 36 1.04 4.89 0.11
C SER A 36 1.94 4.80 1.35
N LYS A 37 1.41 5.08 2.55
CA LYS A 37 2.15 4.91 3.82
C LYS A 37 2.52 3.44 4.07
N TRP A 38 1.60 2.52 3.78
CA TRP A 38 1.87 1.08 3.92
C TRP A 38 2.94 0.63 2.93
N GLU A 39 2.81 0.96 1.64
CA GLU A 39 3.74 0.51 0.61
C GLU A 39 5.13 1.13 0.73
N ASN A 40 5.22 2.42 1.05
CA ASN A 40 6.50 3.15 1.05
C ASN A 40 7.18 3.19 2.43
N GLY A 41 6.45 2.89 3.51
CA GLY A 41 7.00 2.89 4.88
C GLY A 41 7.56 4.22 5.36
N VAL A 42 7.23 5.33 4.68
CA VAL A 42 7.71 6.68 5.03
C VAL A 42 6.72 7.34 5.99
N SER A 43 7.07 7.29 7.28
CA SER A 43 6.73 8.38 8.19
C SER A 43 7.73 9.49 7.90
N HIS A 44 7.35 10.52 7.15
CA HIS A 44 8.11 11.77 7.23
C HIS A 44 7.94 12.30 8.65
N SER A 45 9.04 12.28 9.40
CA SER A 45 9.22 13.03 10.64
C SER A 45 9.17 14.52 10.36
#